data_AF-A0A1F9WX79-F1
#
_entry.id   AF-A0A1F9WX79-F1
#
_cell.length_a   1.000
_cell.length_b   1.000
_cell.length_c   1.000
_cell.angle_alpha   90.00
_cell.angle_beta   90.00
_cell.angle_gamma   90.00
#
_symmetry.space_group_name_H-M   'P 1'
#
loop_
_entity.id
_entity.type
_entity.pdbx_description
1 polymer ?
#
loop_
_entity_poly.entity_id
_entity_poly.type
_entity_poly.pdbx_seq_one_letter_code
_entity_poly.pdbx_strand_id
1 'polypeptide(L)'
;MTENNGTTAKISVREVCGGAPLTGTNGIKVHKLIVESWLASKTVEVDFAKVLPTPTFLDEAIGRLIGQFTKAAIVEKLKITGLSPADKKILNGIVVNRYHALANAEKYKNRPATILTLKPKPR
;
A
#
# COMPACT_ATOMS: atom_id res chain seq x y z
N MET A 1 -13.86 -15.03 -31.65
CA MET A 1 -12.58 -14.33 -31.37
C MET A 1 -12.90 -13.00 -30.73
N THR A 2 -12.70 -12.88 -29.42
CA THR A 2 -12.60 -11.60 -28.72
C THR A 2 -11.57 -11.79 -27.62
N GLU A 3 -10.30 -11.65 -27.98
CA GLU A 3 -9.24 -11.58 -26.99
C GLU A 3 -9.46 -10.30 -26.19
N ASN A 4 -9.85 -10.47 -24.92
CA ASN A 4 -9.96 -9.40 -23.94
C ASN A 4 -8.56 -8.83 -23.68
N ASN A 5 -8.07 -7.96 -24.56
CA ASN A 5 -6.82 -7.27 -24.34
C ASN A 5 -7.06 -6.09 -23.38
N GLY A 6 -7.38 -6.43 -22.12
CA GLY A 6 -7.46 -5.47 -21.04
C GLY A 6 -6.07 -4.95 -20.72
N THR A 7 -5.78 -3.70 -21.10
CA THR A 7 -4.48 -3.04 -20.92
C THR A 7 -3.97 -3.22 -19.49
N THR A 8 -2.85 -3.94 -19.35
CA THR A 8 -2.17 -4.17 -18.06
C THR A 8 -0.91 -3.31 -18.04
N ALA A 9 -0.83 -2.37 -17.09
CA ALA A 9 0.42 -1.68 -16.81
C ALA A 9 1.32 -2.61 -15.98
N LYS A 10 2.58 -2.75 -16.40
CA LYS A 10 3.59 -3.52 -15.66
C LYS A 10 4.64 -2.59 -15.10
N ILE A 11 4.90 -2.71 -13.81
CA ILE A 11 5.90 -1.92 -13.07
C ILE A 11 6.92 -2.90 -12.50
N SER A 12 8.12 -2.94 -13.07
CA SER A 12 9.25 -3.70 -12.54
C SER A 12 9.97 -2.89 -11.47
N VAL A 13 9.94 -3.34 -10.21
CA VAL A 13 10.61 -2.63 -9.12
C VAL A 13 12.12 -2.55 -9.38
N ARG A 14 12.71 -3.60 -9.94
CA ARG A 14 14.13 -3.65 -10.31
C ARG A 14 14.50 -2.59 -11.35
N GLU A 15 13.66 -2.40 -12.37
CA GLU A 15 13.93 -1.40 -13.41
C GLU A 15 13.74 0.02 -12.89
N VAL A 16 12.72 0.24 -12.06
CA VAL A 16 12.39 1.57 -11.52
C VAL A 16 13.42 2.03 -10.48
N CYS A 17 13.90 1.11 -9.65
CA CYS A 17 14.68 1.43 -8.45
C CYS A 17 16.13 0.95 -8.52
N GLY A 18 16.50 0.10 -9.49
CA GLY A 18 17.83 -0.47 -9.60
C GLY A 18 18.10 -1.56 -8.55
N GLY A 19 19.36 -1.64 -8.12
CA GLY A 19 19.83 -2.58 -7.09
C GLY A 19 19.48 -2.17 -5.66
N ALA A 20 19.72 -3.07 -4.71
CA ALA A 20 19.48 -2.87 -3.28
C ALA A 20 20.43 -1.80 -2.68
N PRO A 21 20.04 -1.14 -1.55
CA PRO A 21 18.82 -1.37 -0.76
C PRO A 21 17.60 -0.56 -1.22
N LEU A 22 16.41 -1.17 -1.18
CA LEU A 22 15.15 -0.48 -1.46
C LEU A 22 14.68 0.32 -0.24
N THR A 23 14.64 1.65 -0.38
CA THR A 23 14.31 2.60 0.70
C THR A 23 12.86 3.09 0.62
N GLY A 24 12.42 3.86 1.63
CA GLY A 24 11.11 4.55 1.57
C GLY A 24 10.98 5.47 0.35
N THR A 25 12.04 6.18 -0.05
CA THR A 25 12.05 7.04 -1.24
C THR A 25 11.79 6.24 -2.52
N ASN A 26 12.36 5.04 -2.63
CA ASN A 26 12.06 4.13 -3.73
C ASN A 26 10.58 3.71 -3.70
N GLY A 27 10.03 3.47 -2.50
CA GLY A 27 8.62 3.12 -2.32
C GLY A 27 7.68 4.23 -2.79
N ILE A 28 7.97 5.49 -2.44
CA ILE A 28 7.22 6.67 -2.91
C ILE A 28 7.22 6.75 -4.44
N LYS A 29 8.38 6.49 -5.07
CA LYS A 29 8.51 6.49 -6.53
C LYS A 29 7.61 5.43 -7.17
N VAL A 30 7.63 4.20 -6.64
CA VAL A 30 6.78 3.10 -7.15
C VAL A 30 5.29 3.39 -6.91
N HIS A 31 4.92 3.94 -5.75
CA HIS A 31 3.55 4.36 -5.46
C HIS A 31 3.03 5.35 -6.50
N LYS A 32 3.83 6.37 -6.85
CA LYS A 32 3.47 7.36 -7.87
C LYS A 32 3.16 6.69 -9.21
N LEU A 33 4.00 5.77 -9.66
CA LEU A 33 3.80 5.03 -10.91
C LEU A 33 2.53 4.16 -10.88
N ILE A 34 2.24 3.53 -9.73
CA ILE A 34 1.01 2.75 -9.54
C ILE A 34 -0.22 3.66 -9.72
N VAL A 35 -0.22 4.84 -9.08
CA VAL A 35 -1.32 5.81 -9.14
C VAL A 35 -1.49 6.37 -10.56
N GLU A 36 -0.40 6.73 -11.23
CA GLU A 36 -0.43 7.20 -12.63
C GLU A 36 -1.01 6.13 -13.57
N SER A 37 -0.63 4.87 -13.36
CA SER A 37 -1.15 3.73 -14.14
C SER A 37 -2.59 3.36 -13.78
N TRP A 38 -3.11 3.83 -12.64
CA TRP A 38 -4.37 3.39 -12.07
C TRP A 38 -5.59 3.81 -12.91
N LEU A 39 -5.54 4.97 -13.57
CA LEU A 39 -6.63 5.41 -14.46
C LEU A 39 -6.42 4.93 -15.89
N ALA A 40 -5.17 4.74 -16.32
CA ALA A 40 -4.82 4.43 -17.69
C ALA A 40 -4.92 2.93 -18.05
N SER A 41 -4.98 2.04 -17.05
CA SER A 41 -4.96 0.59 -17.26
C SER A 41 -6.10 -0.11 -16.55
N LYS A 42 -6.49 -1.30 -17.02
CA LYS A 42 -7.48 -2.16 -16.34
C LYS A 42 -6.87 -2.80 -15.09
N THR A 43 -5.61 -3.21 -15.19
CA THR A 43 -4.84 -3.87 -14.13
C THR A 43 -3.48 -3.22 -14.02
N VAL A 44 -2.94 -3.11 -12.81
CA VAL A 44 -1.57 -2.66 -12.53
C VAL A 44 -0.83 -3.83 -11.87
N GLU A 45 0.15 -4.39 -12.57
CA GLU A 45 1.02 -5.44 -12.05
C GLU A 45 2.34 -4.84 -11.55
N VAL A 46 2.68 -5.11 -10.29
CA VAL A 46 3.94 -4.69 -9.67
C VAL A 46 4.80 -5.93 -9.42
N ASP A 47 5.92 -6.00 -10.12
CA ASP A 47 6.84 -7.14 -10.07
C ASP A 47 8.04 -6.85 -9.15
N PHE A 48 8.19 -7.72 -8.16
CA PHE A 48 9.25 -7.69 -7.15
C PHE A 48 10.35 -8.74 -7.41
N ALA A 49 10.40 -9.34 -8.59
CA ALA A 49 11.43 -10.31 -8.92
C ALA A 49 12.83 -9.70 -8.80
N LYS A 50 13.74 -10.46 -8.18
CA LYS A 50 15.18 -10.12 -8.03
C LYS A 50 15.45 -8.84 -7.23
N VAL A 51 14.54 -8.45 -6.33
CA VAL A 51 14.76 -7.38 -5.35
C VAL A 51 14.42 -7.86 -3.94
N LEU A 52 14.98 -7.18 -2.93
CA LEU A 52 14.69 -7.41 -1.52
C LEU A 52 14.07 -6.13 -0.93
N PRO A 53 12.74 -6.04 -0.85
CA PRO A 53 12.08 -4.84 -0.36
C PRO A 53 12.16 -4.75 1.16
N THR A 54 12.41 -3.55 1.69
CA THR A 54 12.29 -3.29 3.13
C THR A 54 10.82 -3.12 3.54
N PRO A 55 10.47 -3.32 4.83
CA PRO A 55 9.11 -3.01 5.31
C PRO A 55 8.69 -1.57 5.00
N THR A 56 9.60 -0.61 5.19
CA THR A 56 9.36 0.80 4.85
C THR A 56 9.09 1.00 3.37
N PHE A 57 9.85 0.36 2.48
CA PHE A 57 9.56 0.38 1.05
C PHE A 57 8.15 -0.14 0.74
N LEU A 58 7.77 -1.29 1.30
CA LEU A 58 6.47 -1.92 1.04
C LEU A 58 5.30 -1.04 1.50
N ASP A 59 5.46 -0.40 2.66
CA ASP A 59 4.44 0.48 3.22
C ASP A 59 4.29 1.76 2.39
N GLU A 60 5.41 2.34 1.96
CA GLU A 60 5.43 3.51 1.08
C GLU A 60 4.87 3.21 -0.32
N ALA A 61 5.21 2.06 -0.91
CA ALA A 61 4.76 1.66 -2.25
C ALA A 61 3.29 1.22 -2.29
N ILE A 62 2.91 0.31 -1.39
CA ILE A 62 1.62 -0.41 -1.41
C ILE A 62 0.72 0.01 -0.26
N GLY A 63 1.27 0.17 0.95
CA GLY A 63 0.51 0.55 2.15
C GLY A 63 -0.25 1.87 1.97
N ARG A 64 0.35 2.85 1.29
CA ARG A 64 -0.28 4.14 0.95
C ARG A 64 -1.54 4.06 0.09
N LEU A 65 -1.71 2.98 -0.69
CA LEU A 65 -2.94 2.80 -1.49
C LEU A 65 -4.16 2.62 -0.58
N ILE A 66 -3.94 2.12 0.65
CA ILE A 66 -4.99 1.93 1.65
C ILE A 66 -5.39 3.30 2.19
N GLY A 67 -6.67 3.65 1.98
CA GLY A 67 -7.22 4.97 2.29
C GLY A 67 -7.28 5.90 1.08
N GLN A 68 -6.53 5.60 0.01
CA GLN A 68 -6.66 6.28 -1.29
C GLN A 68 -7.67 5.59 -2.20
N PHE A 69 -7.68 4.25 -2.20
CA PHE A 69 -8.60 3.43 -2.99
C PHE A 69 -9.41 2.49 -2.11
N THR A 70 -10.58 2.06 -2.58
CA THR A 70 -11.38 1.07 -1.88
C THR A 70 -10.68 -0.29 -1.89
N LYS A 71 -10.91 -1.10 -0.86
CA LYS A 71 -10.37 -2.46 -0.79
C LYS A 71 -10.72 -3.29 -2.02
N ALA A 72 -11.98 -3.20 -2.48
CA ALA A 72 -12.45 -3.91 -3.67
C ALA A 72 -11.66 -3.50 -4.92
N ALA A 73 -11.47 -2.20 -5.14
CA ALA A 73 -10.69 -1.70 -6.28
C ALA A 73 -9.23 -2.16 -6.20
N ILE A 74 -8.60 -2.15 -5.02
CA ILE A 74 -7.23 -2.63 -4.86
C ILE A 74 -7.13 -4.12 -5.20
N VAL A 75 -8.04 -4.95 -4.68
CA VAL A 75 -8.04 -6.41 -4.92
C VAL A 75 -8.31 -6.75 -6.39
N GLU A 76 -9.20 -6.01 -7.05
CA GLU A 76 -9.52 -6.23 -8.46
C GLU A 76 -8.40 -5.78 -9.40
N LYS A 77 -7.74 -4.66 -9.07
CA LYS A 77 -6.88 -3.93 -10.00
C LYS A 77 -5.39 -4.15 -9.79
N LEU A 78 -4.95 -4.32 -8.54
CA LEU A 78 -3.54 -4.45 -8.21
C LEU A 78 -3.12 -5.91 -8.18
N LYS A 79 -2.14 -6.26 -9.00
CA LYS A 79 -1.51 -7.58 -9.00
C LYS A 79 -0.07 -7.46 -8.50
N ILE A 80 0.30 -8.29 -7.53
CA ILE A 80 1.66 -8.31 -6.97
C ILE A 80 2.32 -9.64 -7.33
N THR A 81 3.47 -9.57 -8.00
CA THR A 81 4.25 -10.73 -8.44
C THR A 81 5.69 -10.64 -7.94
N GLY A 82 6.43 -11.76 -7.99
CA GLY A 82 7.86 -11.78 -7.64
C GLY A 82 8.22 -11.66 -6.14
N LEU A 83 7.27 -11.40 -5.23
CA LEU A 83 7.55 -11.39 -3.79
C LEU A 83 7.81 -12.79 -3.23
N SER A 84 8.81 -12.89 -2.35
CA SER A 84 9.06 -14.10 -1.56
C SER A 84 7.93 -14.35 -0.54
N PRO A 85 7.75 -15.58 -0.03
CA PRO A 85 6.78 -15.86 1.03
C PRO A 85 6.98 -15.03 2.29
N ALA A 86 8.24 -14.74 2.66
CA ALA A 86 8.57 -13.91 3.82
C ALA A 86 8.11 -12.46 3.61
N ASP A 87 8.40 -11.88 2.44
CA ASP A 87 8.02 -10.50 2.12
C ASP A 87 6.50 -10.35 1.98
N LYS A 88 5.80 -11.38 1.46
CA LYS A 88 4.33 -11.43 1.45
C LYS A 88 3.76 -11.35 2.86
N LYS A 89 4.37 -12.04 3.83
CA LYS A 89 3.94 -11.98 5.24
C LYS A 89 4.12 -10.57 5.82
N ILE A 90 5.24 -9.90 5.50
CA ILE A 90 5.50 -8.51 5.89
C ILE A 90 4.44 -7.58 5.29
N LEU A 91 4.22 -7.68 3.97
CA LEU A 91 3.22 -6.88 3.27
C LEU A 91 1.81 -7.09 3.83
N ASN A 92 1.41 -8.33 4.09
CA ASN A 92 0.11 -8.63 4.71
C ASN A 92 -0.03 -7.96 6.08
N GLY A 93 1.02 -7.99 6.91
CA GLY A 93 1.03 -7.29 8.19
C GLY A 93 0.84 -5.78 8.04
N ILE A 94 1.53 -5.16 7.07
CA ILE A 94 1.37 -3.73 6.74
C ILE A 94 -0.08 -3.44 6.33
N VAL A 95 -0.64 -4.24 5.42
CA VAL A 95 -2.00 -4.06 4.90
C VAL A 95 -3.03 -4.14 6.04
N VAL A 96 -2.92 -5.17 6.89
CA VAL A 96 -3.80 -5.35 8.06
C VAL A 96 -3.70 -4.16 9.00
N ASN A 97 -2.48 -3.73 9.34
CA ASN A 97 -2.26 -2.59 10.24
C ASN A 97 -2.85 -1.28 9.69
N ARG A 98 -2.70 -1.01 8.39
CA ARG A 98 -3.26 0.17 7.74
C ARG A 98 -4.78 0.19 7.78
N TYR A 99 -5.45 -0.94 7.50
CA TYR A 99 -6.91 -1.03 7.62
C TYR A 99 -7.39 -0.85 9.07
N HIS A 100 -6.70 -1.45 10.06
CA HIS A 100 -7.02 -1.22 11.47
C HIS A 100 -6.85 0.25 11.87
N ALA A 101 -5.78 0.90 11.42
CA ALA A 101 -5.55 2.31 11.70
C ALA A 101 -6.66 3.20 11.13
N LEU A 102 -7.12 2.94 9.89
CA LEU A 102 -8.24 3.67 9.29
C LEU A 102 -9.55 3.45 10.05
N ALA A 103 -9.88 2.20 10.38
CA ALA A 103 -11.10 1.89 11.14
C ALA A 103 -11.10 2.57 12.52
N ASN A 104 -9.94 2.60 13.20
CA ASN A 104 -9.77 3.29 14.46
C ASN A 104 -9.92 4.81 14.29
N ALA A 105 -9.31 5.40 13.25
CA ALA A 105 -9.42 6.83 12.99
C ALA A 105 -10.88 7.28 12.79
N GLU A 106 -11.67 6.51 12.04
CA GLU A 106 -13.11 6.78 11.85
C GLU A 106 -13.90 6.66 13.16
N LYS A 107 -13.57 5.68 14.02
CA LYS A 107 -14.18 5.56 15.34
C LYS A 107 -13.91 6.78 16.23
N TYR A 108 -12.71 7.36 16.17
CA TYR A 108 -12.35 8.52 16.99
C TYR A 108 -12.88 9.85 16.44
N LYS A 109 -13.04 10.00 15.11
CA LYS A 109 -13.71 11.16 14.51
C LYS A 109 -15.17 11.30 14.97
N ASN A 110 -15.86 10.18 15.14
CA ASN A 110 -17.27 10.13 15.52
C ASN A 110 -17.49 10.12 17.04
N ARG A 111 -16.42 10.24 17.84
CA ARG A 111 -16.55 10.31 19.30
C ARG A 111 -16.81 11.76 19.70
N PRO A 112 -17.89 12.08 20.45
CA PRO A 112 -18.04 13.40 21.01
C PRO A 112 -16.82 13.71 21.87
N ALA A 113 -16.26 14.92 21.71
CA ALA A 113 -15.10 15.38 22.46
C ALA A 113 -15.40 15.34 23.96
N THR A 114 -15.10 14.21 24.60
CA THR A 114 -15.11 14.11 26.05
C THR A 114 -13.83 14.78 26.48
N ILE A 115 -13.92 16.07 26.84
CA ILE A 115 -12.85 16.75 27.56
C ILE A 115 -12.60 15.88 28.80
N LEU A 116 -11.46 15.19 28.83
CA LEU A 116 -11.02 14.50 30.02
C LEU A 116 -10.70 15.60 31.03
N THR A 117 -11.68 16.01 31.83
CA THR A 117 -11.42 16.89 32.96
C THR A 117 -10.57 16.08 33.93
N LEU A 118 -9.25 16.26 33.84
CA LEU A 118 -8.33 15.80 34.86
C LEU A 118 -8.74 16.51 36.14
N LYS A 119 -9.48 15.81 37.02
CA LYS A 119 -9.76 16.35 38.36
C LYS A 119 -8.40 16.49 39.06
N PRO A 120 -8.04 17.70 39.54
CA PRO A 120 -6.79 17.87 40.24
C PRO A 120 -6.81 16.98 41.50
N LYS A 121 -5.74 16.21 41.67
CA LYS A 121 -5.56 15.34 42.83
C LYS A 121 -5.41 16.24 44.07
N PRO A 122 -6.23 16.06 45.13
CA PRO A 122 -6.07 16.86 46.35
C PRO A 122 -4.72 16.51 46.99
N ARG A 123 -4.04 17.56 47.50
CA ARG A 123 -2.76 17.46 48.20
C ARG A 123 -2.92 16.77 49.55
#